data_AF-A0A139PH50-F1
#
_entry.id   AF-A0A139PH50-F1
#
_cell.length_a   1.000
_cell.length_b   1.000
_cell.length_c   1.000
_cell.angle_alpha   90.00
_cell.angle_beta   90.00
_cell.angle_gamma   90.00
#
_symmetry.space_group_name_H-M   'P 1'
#
loop_
_entity.id
_entity.type
_entity.pdbx_description
1 polymer ?
#
loop_
_entity_poly.entity_id
_entity_poly.type
_entity_poly.pdbx_seq_one_letter_code
_entity_poly.pdbx_strand_id
1 'polypeptide(L)' 'MAEMTGVPASTWEAIIARESNGQVNAANPSGASGLFQTMPGWGSTATVDDQIQSAYNAYSNQGLSAWGY' A
#
# COMPACT_ATOMS: atom_id res chain seq x y z
N MET A 1 8.76 -1.93 -4.32
CA MET A 1 7.52 -2.65 -4.67
C MET A 1 7.62 -3.43 -5.98
N ALA A 2 7.97 -2.79 -7.10
CA ALA A 2 8.00 -3.48 -8.41
C ALA A 2 8.91 -4.71 -8.42
N GLU A 3 10.14 -4.58 -7.92
CA GLU A 3 11.10 -5.69 -7.81
C GLU A 3 10.58 -6.85 -6.94
N MET A 4 9.90 -6.53 -5.82
CA MET A 4 9.40 -7.55 -4.88
C MET A 4 8.18 -8.31 -5.41
N THR A 5 7.40 -7.70 -6.30
CA THR A 5 6.07 -8.20 -6.69
C THR A 5 5.99 -8.63 -8.15
N GLY A 6 6.96 -8.21 -8.98
CA GLY A 6 6.91 -8.35 -10.44
C GLY A 6 5.90 -7.42 -11.13
N VAL A 7 5.12 -6.67 -10.36
CA VAL A 7 4.15 -5.69 -10.89
C VAL A 7 4.89 -4.42 -11.33
N PRO A 8 4.56 -3.81 -12.48
CA PRO A 8 5.19 -2.58 -12.93
C PRO A 8 5.18 -1.46 -11.88
N ALA A 9 6.26 -0.69 -11.81
CA ALA A 9 6.37 0.45 -10.88
C ALA A 9 5.23 1.46 -11.09
N SER A 10 4.83 1.70 -12.34
CA SER A 10 3.72 2.61 -12.68
C SER A 10 2.38 2.18 -12.07
N THR A 11 2.13 0.88 -11.86
CA THR A 11 0.93 0.42 -11.16
C THR A 11 0.98 0.82 -9.69
N TRP A 12 2.12 0.67 -9.03
CA TRP A 12 2.30 1.07 -7.63
C TRP A 12 2.24 2.59 -7.47
N GLU A 13 2.82 3.35 -8.39
CA GLU A 13 2.70 4.81 -8.42
C GLU A 13 1.23 5.26 -8.59
N ALA A 14 0.48 4.60 -9.47
CA ALA A 14 -0.95 4.87 -9.65
C ALA A 14 -1.77 4.55 -8.40
N ILE A 15 -1.46 3.45 -7.70
CA ILE A 15 -2.06 3.13 -6.40
C ILE A 15 -1.75 4.24 -5.39
N ILE A 16 -0.49 4.62 -5.21
CA ILE A 16 -0.10 5.66 -4.25
C ILE A 16 -0.79 7.00 -4.55
N ALA A 17 -0.84 7.39 -5.82
CA ALA A 17 -1.50 8.62 -6.25
C ALA A 17 -3.00 8.60 -5.92
N ARG A 18 -3.69 7.48 -6.16
CA ARG A 18 -5.12 7.33 -5.85
C ARG A 18 -5.41 7.25 -4.35
N GLU A 19 -4.63 6.46 -3.63
CA GLU A 19 -4.88 6.10 -2.23
C GLU A 19 -4.49 7.22 -1.25
N SER A 20 -3.33 7.86 -1.47
CA SER A 20 -2.78 8.83 -0.52
C SER A 20 -2.37 10.15 -1.14
N ASN A 21 -2.40 10.27 -2.47
CA ASN A 21 -1.81 11.40 -3.18
C ASN A 21 -0.33 11.65 -2.77
N GLY A 22 0.40 10.56 -2.47
CA GLY A 22 1.80 10.61 -2.02
C GLY A 22 2.00 11.04 -0.56
N GLN A 23 0.93 11.21 0.22
CA GLN A 23 1.01 11.61 1.63
C GLN A 23 1.35 10.39 2.51
N VAL A 24 2.59 10.34 3.01
CA VAL A 24 3.09 9.25 3.87
C VAL A 24 2.27 9.08 5.15
N ASN A 25 1.65 10.14 5.65
CA ASN A 25 0.84 10.12 6.89
C ASN A 25 -0.67 10.12 6.61
N ALA A 26 -1.11 9.82 5.38
CA ALA A 26 -2.52 9.71 5.07
C ALA A 26 -3.17 8.61 5.94
N ALA A 27 -4.32 8.91 6.51
CA ALA A 27 -5.12 7.96 7.26
C ALA A 27 -6.60 8.25 7.00
N ASN A 28 -7.41 7.21 6.90
CA ASN A 28 -8.85 7.34 6.67
C ASN A 28 -9.67 6.75 7.83
N PRO A 29 -10.97 7.11 7.94
CA PRO A 29 -11.84 6.63 9.03
C PRO A 29 -12.05 5.11 9.07
N SER A 30 -11.79 4.40 7.97
CA SER A 30 -11.85 2.92 7.92
C SER A 30 -10.62 2.25 8.56
N GLY A 31 -9.64 3.04 9.00
CA GLY A 31 -8.42 2.58 9.66
C GLY A 31 -7.24 2.34 8.71
N ALA A 32 -7.44 2.48 7.41
CA ALA A 32 -6.37 2.35 6.43
C ALA A 32 -5.42 3.55 6.49
N SER A 33 -4.12 3.31 6.30
CA SER A 33 -3.10 4.36 6.46
C SER A 33 -1.85 4.16 5.59
N GLY A 34 -1.07 5.23 5.45
CA GLY A 34 0.17 5.27 4.68
C GLY A 34 -0.03 5.46 3.18
N LEU A 35 1.06 5.37 2.42
CA LEU A 35 1.12 5.59 0.98
C LEU A 35 0.13 4.72 0.20
N PHE A 36 -0.05 3.47 0.63
CA PHE A 36 -0.92 2.48 -0.02
C PHE A 36 -2.30 2.36 0.64
N GLN A 37 -2.60 3.18 1.65
CA GLN A 37 -3.81 3.05 2.48
C GLN A 37 -4.05 1.60 2.93
N THR A 38 -3.00 0.97 3.46
CA THR A 38 -3.05 -0.44 3.86
C THR A 38 -3.92 -0.58 5.11
N MET A 39 -4.84 -1.55 5.11
CA MET A 39 -5.70 -1.85 6.26
C MET A 39 -4.91 -2.37 7.47
N PRO A 40 -5.36 -2.11 8.71
CA PRO A 40 -4.80 -2.72 9.90
C PRO A 40 -4.85 -4.26 9.80
N GLY A 41 -3.77 -4.93 10.25
CA GLY A 41 -3.64 -6.39 10.19
C GLY A 41 -2.58 -6.89 9.21
N TRP A 42 -2.11 -6.06 8.27
CA TRP A 42 -1.02 -6.40 7.36
C TRP A 42 0.36 -6.00 7.84
N GLY A 43 0.46 -5.20 8.91
CA GLY A 43 1.70 -4.73 9.50
C GLY A 43 1.59 -3.29 10.02
N SER A 44 2.72 -2.77 10.50
CA SER A 44 2.85 -1.34 10.83
C SER A 44 2.74 -0.49 9.55
N THR A 45 2.34 0.77 9.73
CA THR A 45 2.41 1.83 8.71
C THR A 45 3.13 3.08 9.24
N ALA A 46 3.88 2.94 10.34
CA ALA A 46 4.51 4.06 11.05
C ALA A 46 5.69 4.69 10.30
N THR A 47 6.40 3.90 9.49
CA THR A 47 7.50 4.36 8.64
C THR A 47 7.23 4.01 7.17
N VAL A 48 7.97 4.62 6.24
CA VAL A 48 7.83 4.27 4.81
C VAL A 48 8.17 2.81 4.56
N ASP A 49 9.20 2.27 5.20
CA ASP A 49 9.57 0.86 5.06
C ASP A 49 8.48 -0.07 5.61
N ASP A 50 7.87 0.28 6.74
CA ASP A 50 6.72 -0.44 7.29
C ASP A 50 5.52 -0.42 6.31
N GLN A 51 5.25 0.72 5.68
CA GLN A 51 4.19 0.85 4.68
C GLN A 51 4.45 -0.01 3.44
N ILE A 52 5.70 -0.08 2.99
CA ILE A 52 6.12 -0.95 1.88
C ILE A 52 5.94 -2.42 2.26
N GLN A 53 6.38 -2.82 3.44
CA GLN A 53 6.27 -4.20 3.90
C GLN A 53 4.81 -4.63 4.14
N SER A 54 3.99 -3.76 4.74
CA SER A 54 2.57 -4.03 4.95
C SER A 54 1.79 -4.11 3.64
N ALA A 55 2.07 -3.23 2.69
CA ALA A 55 1.51 -3.33 1.33
C ALA A 55 1.95 -4.62 0.63
N TYR A 56 3.22 -5.00 0.76
CA TYR A 56 3.70 -6.28 0.23
C TYR A 56 2.99 -7.48 0.86
N ASN A 57 2.71 -7.47 2.17
CA ASN A 57 1.96 -8.54 2.83
C ASN A 57 0.51 -8.62 2.31
N ALA A 58 -0.17 -7.47 2.15
CA ALA A 58 -1.51 -7.41 1.57
C ALA A 58 -1.54 -7.95 0.13
N TYR A 59 -0.58 -7.52 -0.70
CA TYR A 59 -0.40 -8.02 -2.06
C TYR A 59 -0.12 -9.52 -2.10
N SER A 60 0.74 -10.03 -1.23
CA SER A 60 1.08 -11.46 -1.22
C SER A 60 -0.12 -12.34 -0.88
N ASN A 61 -1.13 -11.78 -0.19
CA ASN A 61 -2.32 -12.51 0.24
C ASN A 61 -3.51 -12.34 -0.73
N GLN A 62 -3.69 -11.15 -1.29
CA GLN A 62 -4.87 -10.78 -2.08
C GLN A 62 -4.54 -10.38 -3.53
N GLY A 63 -3.26 -10.28 -3.89
CA GLY A 63 -2.81 -9.69 -5.13
C GLY A 63 -3.18 -8.21 -5.25
N LEU A 64 -3.33 -7.74 -6.48
CA LEU A 64 -3.75 -6.38 -6.81
C LEU A 64 -5.22 -6.07 -6.42
N SER A 65 -6.02 -7.11 -6.14
CA SER A 65 -7.41 -6.95 -5.73
C SER A 65 -7.57 -6.20 -4.39
N ALA A 66 -6.54 -6.16 -3.55
CA ALA A 66 -6.50 -5.34 -2.33
C ALA A 66 -6.70 -3.83 -2.62
N TRP A 67 -6.42 -3.40 -3.85
CA TRP A 67 -6.64 -2.03 -4.33
C TRP A 67 -7.64 -1.99 -5.51
N GLY A 68 -8.43 -3.05 -5.73
CA GLY A 68 -9.43 -3.08 -6.81
C GLY A 68 -8.83 -3.06 -8.23
N TYR A 69 -7.63 -3.63 -8.41
CA TYR A 69 -6.97 -3.87 -9.69
C TYR A 69 -7.01 -5.35 -10.06
#